data_AF-T1G6R6-F1
#
_entry.id   AF-T1G6R6-F1
#
_cell.length_a   1.000
_cell.length_b   1.000
_cell.length_c   1.000
_cell.angle_alpha   90.00
_cell.angle_beta   90.00
_cell.angle_gamma   90.00
#
_symmetry.space_group_name_H-M   'P 1'
#
loop_
_entity.id
_entity.type
_entity.pdbx_description
1 polymer ?
#
loop_
_entity_poly.entity_id
_entity_poly.type
_entity_poly.pdbx_seq_one_letter_code
_entity_poly.pdbx_strand_id
1 'polypeptide(L)'
;MVSYASAMLDELMGRNRNSDPNEKPKDLNWADTEVCKYHLCSFCPHELFTNTRADLGLCNKIHDDELARNYRKSSKFMKMGYEEEFLFYLESLVSEVDRRIKRGHARLALNAAHQAQQLQGITDAQDERIKQLTIKINEAIEKVESLGCEGKVEEAQQLMKQCDQMKEERRLLEEFKTNYAIKPLNLNNSHKEMEVCPICGAFLVVGDAIQRVEEHLQGKQHLGYARVRETIENLRVSKLSC
;
A
#
# COMPACT_ATOMS: atom_id res chain seq x y z
N MET A 1 -22.27 -1.31 29.29
CA MET A 1 -21.92 0.10 29.02
C MET A 1 -21.74 0.79 30.36
N VAL A 2 -20.51 1.04 30.78
CA VAL A 2 -20.23 1.85 31.98
C VAL A 2 -20.60 3.29 31.62
N SER A 3 -21.53 3.90 32.35
CA SER A 3 -21.99 5.25 32.02
C SER A 3 -20.87 6.24 32.28
N TYR A 4 -20.77 7.30 31.47
CA TYR A 4 -19.79 8.38 31.66
C TYR A 4 -19.87 8.98 33.08
N ALA A 5 -21.07 9.00 33.66
CA ALA A 5 -21.29 9.40 35.05
C ALA A 5 -20.71 8.40 36.06
N SER A 6 -20.70 7.09 35.77
CA SER A 6 -20.03 6.09 36.60
C SER A 6 -18.52 6.31 36.62
N ALA A 7 -17.90 6.51 35.46
CA ALA A 7 -16.46 6.74 35.36
C ALA A 7 -16.01 8.01 36.12
N MET A 8 -16.78 9.09 36.00
CA MET A 8 -16.51 10.35 36.73
C MET A 8 -16.70 10.19 38.25
N LEU A 9 -17.64 9.36 38.68
CA LEU A 9 -17.85 9.09 40.10
C LEU A 9 -16.79 8.14 40.68
N ASP A 10 -16.23 7.24 39.87
CA ASP A 10 -15.14 6.35 40.26
C ASP A 10 -13.81 7.12 40.43
N GLU A 11 -13.61 8.22 39.69
CA GLU A 11 -12.49 9.17 39.92
C GLU A 11 -12.64 9.97 41.21
N LEU A 12 -13.87 10.34 41.58
CA LEU A 12 -14.13 11.20 42.74
C LEU A 12 -14.22 10.43 44.06
N MET A 13 -14.75 9.21 44.04
CA MET A 13 -15.07 8.40 45.23
C MET A 13 -14.31 7.08 45.31
N GLY A 14 -13.47 6.78 44.31
CA GLY A 14 -12.70 5.54 44.20
C GLY A 14 -13.49 4.37 43.60
N ARG A 15 -12.80 3.50 42.85
CA ARG A 15 -13.36 2.33 42.15
C ARG A 15 -14.09 1.31 43.04
N ASN A 16 -13.93 1.40 44.36
CA ASN A 16 -14.55 0.50 45.35
C ASN A 16 -15.85 1.05 45.97
N ARG A 17 -16.48 2.08 45.36
CA ARG A 17 -17.69 2.70 45.89
C ARG A 17 -18.88 1.73 46.06
N ASN A 18 -18.94 0.68 45.23
CA ASN A 18 -20.03 -0.29 45.21
C ASN A 18 -19.66 -1.62 45.92
N SER A 19 -18.50 -1.71 46.57
CA SER A 19 -18.08 -2.91 47.30
C SER A 19 -18.71 -2.93 48.68
N ASP A 20 -19.21 -4.10 49.10
CA ASP A 20 -19.78 -4.29 50.44
C ASP A 20 -18.74 -3.97 51.53
N PRO A 21 -19.12 -3.40 52.69
CA PRO A 21 -18.19 -2.98 53.75
C PRO A 21 -17.28 -4.09 54.31
N ASN A 22 -17.55 -5.35 53.98
CA ASN A 22 -16.80 -6.53 54.46
C ASN A 22 -16.01 -7.24 53.34
N GLU A 23 -16.15 -6.82 52.08
CA GLU A 23 -15.28 -7.29 51.00
C GLU A 23 -14.02 -6.42 50.98
N LYS A 24 -12.91 -7.00 51.45
CA LYS A 24 -11.59 -6.41 51.19
C LYS A 24 -11.45 -6.28 49.67
N PRO A 25 -10.96 -5.14 49.15
CA PRO A 25 -10.65 -5.04 47.74
C PRO A 25 -9.78 -6.24 47.38
N LYS A 26 -10.14 -6.98 46.33
CA LYS A 26 -9.20 -7.95 45.77
C LYS A 26 -7.98 -7.14 45.37
N ASP A 27 -6.91 -7.26 46.15
CA ASP A 27 -5.60 -6.71 45.79
C ASP A 27 -5.13 -7.49 44.56
N LEU A 28 -5.64 -7.06 43.39
CA LEU A 28 -5.29 -7.64 42.11
C LEU A 28 -3.80 -7.44 41.93
N ASN A 29 -3.07 -8.54 41.80
CA ASN A 29 -1.65 -8.49 41.56
C ASN A 29 -1.42 -8.48 40.06
N TRP A 30 -0.38 -7.78 39.61
CA TRP A 30 0.02 -7.75 38.19
C TRP A 30 0.41 -9.14 37.65
N ALA A 31 0.59 -10.14 38.53
CA ALA A 31 0.89 -11.52 38.17
C ALA A 31 -0.36 -12.38 37.87
N ASP A 32 -1.57 -11.87 38.13
CA ASP A 32 -2.80 -12.65 37.95
C ASP A 32 -3.12 -12.88 36.47
N THR A 33 -3.57 -14.10 36.14
CA THR A 33 -3.85 -14.55 34.76
C THR A 33 -4.97 -13.75 34.06
N GLU A 34 -5.84 -13.13 34.87
CA GLU A 34 -6.96 -12.27 34.43
C GLU A 34 -6.47 -10.92 33.88
N VAL A 35 -5.25 -10.49 34.24
CA VAL A 35 -4.66 -9.24 33.76
C VAL A 35 -4.02 -9.44 32.39
N CYS A 36 -4.19 -8.45 31.51
CA CYS A 36 -3.59 -8.48 30.19
C CYS A 36 -2.07 -8.26 30.27
N LYS A 37 -1.30 -9.34 30.12
CA LYS A 37 0.17 -9.29 30.04
C LYS A 37 0.69 -8.31 28.98
N TYR A 38 0.00 -8.20 27.84
CA TYR A 38 0.38 -7.27 26.77
C TYR A 38 0.21 -5.80 27.18
N HIS A 39 -0.86 -5.49 27.92
CA HIS A 39 -1.11 -4.14 28.45
C HIS A 39 -0.06 -3.74 29.49
N LEU A 40 0.37 -4.68 30.34
CA LEU A 40 1.44 -4.46 31.31
C LEU A 40 2.75 -4.04 30.62
N CYS A 41 3.09 -4.68 29.50
CA CYS A 41 4.30 -4.40 28.73
C CYS A 41 4.28 -2.99 28.11
N SER A 42 3.28 -2.70 27.28
CA SER A 42 3.17 -1.38 26.61
C SER A 42 1.73 -0.99 26.31
N PHE A 43 1.06 -1.78 25.48
CA PHE A 43 -0.33 -1.58 25.06
C PHE A 43 -0.94 -2.92 24.64
N CYS A 44 -2.26 -3.02 24.69
CA CYS A 44 -2.98 -4.18 24.16
C CYS A 44 -3.27 -4.02 22.66
N PRO A 45 -2.82 -4.93 21.77
CA PRO A 45 -3.11 -4.86 20.34
C PRO A 45 -4.62 -4.92 20.02
N HIS A 46 -5.40 -5.62 20.84
CA HIS A 46 -6.86 -5.70 20.70
C HIS A 46 -7.52 -4.34 20.85
N GLU A 47 -7.04 -3.51 21.80
CA GLU A 47 -7.57 -2.17 22.02
C GLU A 47 -7.17 -1.20 20.91
N LEU A 48 -5.92 -1.33 20.43
CA LEU A 48 -5.34 -0.48 19.39
C LEU A 48 -6.07 -0.61 18.04
N PHE A 49 -6.54 -1.82 17.69
CA PHE A 49 -7.20 -2.10 16.42
C PHE A 49 -8.74 -2.19 16.48
N THR A 50 -9.35 -1.81 17.61
CA THR A 50 -10.82 -1.79 17.74
C THR A 50 -11.50 -0.98 16.64
N ASN A 51 -12.57 -1.52 16.08
CA ASN A 51 -13.35 -0.90 14.99
C ASN A 51 -12.53 -0.61 13.73
N THR A 52 -11.44 -1.36 13.49
CA THR A 52 -10.67 -1.26 12.25
C THR A 52 -10.80 -2.52 11.41
N ARG A 53 -10.36 -2.48 10.15
CA ARG A 53 -10.34 -3.68 9.29
C ARG A 53 -9.43 -4.81 9.80
N ALA A 54 -8.59 -4.52 10.78
CA ALA A 54 -7.70 -5.48 11.44
C ALA A 54 -8.16 -5.79 12.87
N ASP A 55 -9.48 -5.69 13.13
CA ASP A 55 -10.03 -5.94 14.46
C ASP A 55 -9.78 -7.39 14.90
N LEU A 56 -9.13 -7.53 16.05
CA LEU A 56 -8.85 -8.80 16.72
C LEU A 56 -9.97 -9.17 17.70
N GLY A 57 -10.96 -8.30 17.87
CA GLY A 57 -12.02 -8.41 18.86
C GLY A 57 -11.67 -7.70 20.17
N LEU A 58 -12.64 -7.63 21.07
CA LEU A 58 -12.46 -7.05 22.39
C LEU A 58 -11.53 -7.93 23.24
N CYS A 59 -10.69 -7.30 24.04
CA CYS A 59 -9.86 -8.02 24.99
C CYS A 59 -10.72 -8.54 26.14
N ASN A 60 -10.62 -9.83 26.46
CA ASN A 60 -11.32 -10.45 27.58
C ASN A 60 -10.56 -10.32 28.92
N LYS A 61 -9.46 -9.57 28.94
CA LYS A 61 -8.56 -9.43 30.08
C LYS A 61 -8.64 -8.02 30.67
N ILE A 62 -8.30 -7.89 31.95
CA ILE A 62 -8.31 -6.62 32.67
C ILE A 62 -7.15 -5.75 32.17
N HIS A 63 -7.48 -4.53 31.73
CA HIS A 63 -6.52 -3.47 31.39
C HIS A 63 -6.55 -2.44 32.51
N ASP A 64 -5.57 -2.47 33.41
CA ASP A 64 -5.41 -1.45 34.45
C ASP A 64 -4.05 -0.76 34.34
N ASP A 65 -4.08 0.56 34.17
CA ASP A 65 -2.89 1.40 33.98
C ASP A 65 -2.07 1.54 35.27
N GLU A 66 -2.68 1.36 36.44
CA GLU A 66 -1.97 1.35 37.72
C GLU A 66 -1.09 0.11 37.84
N LEU A 67 -1.64 -1.07 37.49
CA LEU A 67 -0.90 -2.33 37.48
C LEU A 67 0.24 -2.30 36.45
N ALA A 68 0.00 -1.74 35.27
CA ALA A 68 1.04 -1.57 34.24
C ALA A 68 2.19 -0.68 34.74
N ARG A 69 1.89 0.44 35.39
CA ARG A 69 2.91 1.32 35.98
C ARG A 69 3.69 0.62 37.09
N ASN A 70 3.02 -0.15 37.95
CA ASN A 70 3.67 -0.90 39.02
C ASN A 70 4.60 -2.00 38.47
N TYR A 71 4.17 -2.72 37.42
CA TYR A 71 4.99 -3.71 36.75
C TYR A 71 6.24 -3.09 36.10
N ARG A 72 6.08 -1.98 35.37
CA ARG A 72 7.20 -1.27 34.72
C ARG A 72 8.21 -0.68 35.71
N LYS A 73 7.76 -0.28 36.91
CA LYS A 73 8.64 0.18 38.00
C LYS A 73 9.33 -0.98 38.74
N SER A 74 8.79 -2.18 38.64
CA SER A 74 9.34 -3.34 39.35
C SER A 74 10.64 -3.84 38.70
N SER A 75 11.56 -4.38 39.51
CA SER A 75 12.82 -4.98 39.04
C SER A 75 12.66 -6.30 38.27
N LYS A 76 11.40 -6.74 38.09
CA LYS A 76 10.97 -7.95 37.38
C LYS A 76 10.58 -7.68 35.92
N PHE A 77 10.53 -6.41 35.51
CA PHE A 77 10.38 -6.02 34.10
C PHE A 77 11.47 -6.72 33.26
N MET A 78 11.09 -7.31 32.11
CA MET A 78 11.94 -8.10 31.21
C MET A 78 12.48 -9.44 31.71
N LYS A 79 12.21 -9.86 32.97
CA LYS A 79 12.71 -11.13 33.52
C LYS A 79 11.69 -12.26 33.53
N MET A 80 10.41 -11.92 33.39
CA MET A 80 9.29 -12.87 33.48
C MET A 80 8.90 -13.47 32.12
N GLY A 81 9.50 -13.00 31.02
CA GLY A 81 9.22 -13.50 29.66
C GLY A 81 7.96 -12.94 29.00
N TYR A 82 7.21 -12.06 29.67
CA TYR A 82 5.98 -11.46 29.12
C TYR A 82 6.26 -10.57 27.91
N GLU A 83 7.40 -9.89 27.91
CA GLU A 83 7.87 -9.03 26.84
C GLU A 83 8.30 -9.84 25.62
N GLU A 84 8.77 -11.08 25.82
CA GLU A 84 9.14 -11.98 24.72
C GLU A 84 7.90 -12.54 24.01
N GLU A 85 6.91 -13.00 24.79
CA GLU A 85 5.60 -13.40 24.25
C GLU A 85 4.95 -12.24 23.49
N PHE A 86 5.00 -11.03 24.06
CA PHE A 86 4.49 -9.83 23.42
C PHE A 86 5.24 -9.49 22.12
N LEU A 87 6.59 -9.54 22.13
CA LEU A 87 7.40 -9.30 20.95
C LEU A 87 7.08 -10.28 19.82
N PHE A 88 7.00 -11.58 20.12
CA PHE A 88 6.65 -12.60 19.13
C PHE A 88 5.26 -12.35 18.51
N TYR A 89 4.30 -11.95 19.34
CA TYR A 89 2.97 -11.60 18.86
C TYR A 89 2.98 -10.35 17.95
N LEU A 90 3.71 -9.30 18.33
CA LEU A 90 3.85 -8.10 17.51
C LEU A 90 4.56 -8.39 16.17
N GLU A 91 5.61 -9.21 16.18
CA GLU A 91 6.31 -9.64 14.97
C GLU A 91 5.41 -10.45 14.03
N SER A 92 4.54 -11.29 14.57
CA SER A 92 3.52 -12.02 13.80
C SER A 92 2.56 -11.05 13.08
N LEU A 93 2.06 -10.03 13.81
CA LEU A 93 1.18 -9.00 13.24
C LEU A 93 1.88 -8.20 12.13
N VAL A 94 3.12 -7.75 12.35
CA VAL A 94 3.89 -7.03 11.32
C VAL A 94 4.18 -7.92 10.12
N SER A 95 4.52 -9.20 10.35
CA SER A 95 4.77 -10.15 9.26
C SER A 95 3.54 -10.37 8.38
N GLU A 96 2.34 -10.36 8.95
CA GLU A 96 1.10 -10.45 8.18
C GLU A 96 0.88 -9.20 7.30
N VAL A 97 1.13 -8.01 7.86
CA VAL A 97 1.05 -6.75 7.10
C VAL A 97 2.11 -6.67 6.02
N ASP A 98 3.35 -7.08 6.28
CA ASP A 98 4.42 -7.10 5.30
C ASP A 98 4.10 -8.07 4.15
N ARG A 99 3.51 -9.24 4.44
CA ARG A 99 2.99 -10.14 3.41
C ARG A 99 1.89 -9.47 2.58
N ARG A 100 1.00 -8.71 3.21
CA ARG A 100 -0.04 -7.94 2.52
C ARG A 100 0.56 -6.85 1.62
N ILE A 101 1.54 -6.11 2.10
CA ILE A 101 2.28 -5.09 1.34
C ILE A 101 2.96 -5.72 0.12
N LYS A 102 3.68 -6.82 0.30
CA LYS A 102 4.33 -7.55 -0.81
C LYS A 102 3.33 -8.00 -1.88
N ARG A 103 2.19 -8.57 -1.48
CA ARG A 103 1.11 -8.93 -2.42
C ARG A 103 0.53 -7.70 -3.12
N GLY A 104 0.40 -6.58 -2.41
CA GLY A 104 -0.05 -5.31 -2.96
C GLY A 104 0.88 -4.81 -4.06
N HIS A 105 2.19 -4.74 -3.79
CA HIS A 105 3.19 -4.36 -4.78
C HIS A 105 3.25 -5.33 -5.96
N ALA A 106 3.19 -6.64 -5.72
CA ALA A 106 3.16 -7.63 -6.79
C ALA A 106 1.95 -7.43 -7.71
N ARG A 107 0.77 -7.12 -7.15
CA ARG A 107 -0.43 -6.82 -7.95
C ARG A 107 -0.28 -5.56 -8.79
N LEU A 108 0.31 -4.50 -8.23
CA LEU A 108 0.57 -3.26 -8.97
C LEU A 108 1.59 -3.49 -10.09
N ALA A 109 2.66 -4.23 -9.82
CA ALA A 109 3.67 -4.60 -10.80
C ALA A 109 3.09 -5.44 -11.94
N LEU A 110 2.21 -6.41 -11.64
CA LEU A 110 1.53 -7.21 -12.66
C LEU A 110 0.59 -6.36 -13.53
N ASN A 111 -0.15 -5.43 -12.94
CA ASN A 111 -1.00 -4.51 -13.70
C ASN A 111 -0.16 -3.59 -14.61
N ALA A 112 0.95 -3.07 -14.10
CA ALA A 112 1.89 -2.26 -14.87
C ALA A 112 2.52 -3.06 -16.01
N ALA A 113 2.91 -4.32 -15.76
CA ALA A 113 3.46 -5.22 -16.77
C ALA A 113 2.42 -5.57 -17.85
N HIS A 114 1.16 -5.83 -17.46
CA HIS A 114 0.07 -6.05 -18.42
C HIS A 114 -0.19 -4.82 -19.29
N GLN A 115 -0.18 -3.62 -18.73
CA GLN A 115 -0.28 -2.38 -19.51
C GLN A 115 0.92 -2.23 -20.45
N ALA A 116 2.14 -2.41 -19.95
CA ALA A 116 3.35 -2.34 -20.77
C ALA A 116 3.31 -3.34 -21.93
N GLN A 117 2.84 -4.57 -21.70
CA GLN A 117 2.71 -5.60 -22.73
C GLN A 117 1.64 -5.26 -23.77
N GLN A 118 0.50 -4.68 -23.37
CA GLN A 118 -0.50 -4.17 -24.31
C GLN A 118 0.05 -3.03 -25.16
N LEU A 119 0.76 -2.08 -24.55
CA LEU A 119 1.42 -1.00 -25.27
C LEU A 119 2.47 -1.55 -26.25
N GLN A 120 3.26 -2.53 -25.82
CA GLN A 120 4.27 -3.17 -26.67
C GLN A 120 3.64 -3.88 -27.87
N GLY A 121 2.52 -4.60 -27.69
CA GLY A 121 1.79 -5.21 -28.79
C GLY A 121 1.25 -4.18 -29.80
N ILE A 122 0.79 -3.02 -29.32
CA ILE A 122 0.39 -1.90 -30.20
C ILE A 122 1.60 -1.38 -30.96
N THR A 123 2.74 -1.13 -30.30
CA THR A 123 3.94 -0.62 -30.99
C THR A 123 4.49 -1.61 -32.00
N ASP A 124 4.48 -2.90 -31.70
CA ASP A 124 4.96 -3.95 -32.60
C ASP A 124 4.09 -4.04 -33.88
N ALA A 125 2.76 -3.94 -33.72
CA ALA A 125 1.84 -3.91 -34.86
C ALA A 125 2.01 -2.65 -35.73
N GLN A 126 2.28 -1.50 -35.12
CA GLN A 126 2.58 -0.26 -35.84
C GLN A 126 3.92 -0.36 -36.59
N ASP A 127 4.95 -0.94 -35.97
CA ASP A 127 6.26 -1.14 -36.58
C ASP A 127 6.19 -2.08 -37.78
N GLU A 128 5.39 -3.14 -37.71
CA GLU A 128 5.16 -4.02 -38.84
C GLU A 128 4.44 -3.29 -39.99
N ARG A 129 3.47 -2.44 -39.68
CA ARG A 129 2.77 -1.62 -40.68
C ARG A 129 3.70 -0.60 -41.35
N ILE A 130 4.59 0.03 -40.59
CA ILE A 130 5.62 0.96 -41.11
C ILE A 130 6.60 0.23 -42.04
N LYS A 131 7.04 -0.98 -41.68
CA LYS A 131 7.90 -1.82 -42.54
C LYS A 131 7.19 -2.18 -43.85
N GLN A 132 5.93 -2.61 -43.78
CA GLN A 132 5.15 -2.95 -44.99
C GLN A 132 4.94 -1.74 -45.91
N LEU A 133 4.63 -0.56 -45.35
CA LEU A 133 4.54 0.67 -46.13
C LEU A 133 5.88 1.03 -46.77
N THR A 134 6.99 0.86 -46.06
CA THR A 134 8.33 1.14 -46.59
C THR A 134 8.68 0.23 -47.77
N ILE A 135 8.34 -1.06 -47.72
CA ILE A 135 8.53 -1.99 -48.84
C ILE A 135 7.67 -1.56 -50.04
N LYS A 136 6.38 -1.29 -49.83
CA LYS A 136 5.46 -0.84 -50.89
C LYS A 136 5.89 0.49 -51.53
N ILE A 137 6.40 1.42 -50.73
CA ILE A 137 6.94 2.70 -51.21
C ILE A 137 8.15 2.44 -52.12
N ASN A 138 9.09 1.57 -51.73
CA ASN A 138 10.25 1.26 -52.55
C ASN A 138 9.87 0.58 -53.87
N GLU A 139 8.95 -0.40 -53.84
CA GLU A 139 8.43 -1.05 -55.05
C GLU A 139 7.68 -0.08 -55.98
N ALA A 140 6.94 0.89 -55.41
CA ALA A 140 6.25 1.90 -56.19
C ALA A 140 7.23 2.89 -56.85
N ILE A 141 8.32 3.26 -56.17
CA ILE A 141 9.36 4.13 -56.72
C ILE A 141 10.06 3.45 -57.91
N GLU A 142 10.42 2.18 -57.77
CA GLU A 142 11.06 1.42 -58.86
C GLU A 142 10.17 1.34 -60.12
N LYS A 143 8.85 1.14 -59.92
CA LYS A 143 7.87 1.17 -61.03
C LYS A 143 7.71 2.55 -61.65
N VAL A 144 7.78 3.62 -60.86
CA VAL A 144 7.77 5.00 -61.37
C VAL A 144 9.01 5.25 -62.24
N GLU A 145 10.18 4.80 -61.80
CA GLU A 145 11.44 4.93 -62.55
C GLU A 145 11.37 4.18 -63.89
N SER A 146 10.88 2.93 -63.90
CA SER A 146 10.76 2.15 -65.14
C SER A 146 9.77 2.77 -66.13
N LEU A 147 8.59 3.20 -65.68
CA LEU A 147 7.59 3.89 -66.52
C LEU A 147 8.11 5.24 -67.04
N GLY A 148 8.96 5.91 -66.25
CA GLY A 148 9.66 7.12 -66.65
C GLY A 148 10.65 6.87 -67.79
N CYS A 149 11.43 5.78 -67.73
CA CYS A 149 12.33 5.36 -68.80
C CYS A 149 11.59 4.93 -70.08
N GLU A 150 10.41 4.33 -69.95
CA GLU A 150 9.54 3.95 -71.08
C GLU A 150 8.81 5.13 -71.73
N GLY A 151 8.87 6.32 -71.13
CA GLY A 151 8.22 7.54 -71.65
C GLY A 151 6.72 7.63 -71.37
N LYS A 152 6.17 6.78 -70.50
CA LYS A 152 4.74 6.80 -70.08
C LYS A 152 4.51 7.80 -68.95
N VAL A 153 4.58 9.09 -69.28
CA VAL A 153 4.60 10.19 -68.31
C VAL A 153 3.31 10.28 -67.46
N GLU A 154 2.13 10.07 -68.05
CA GLU A 154 0.85 10.17 -67.34
C GLU A 154 0.69 9.07 -66.26
N GLU A 155 1.03 7.82 -66.60
CA GLU A 155 0.96 6.68 -65.66
C GLU A 155 1.99 6.84 -64.53
N ALA A 156 3.21 7.28 -64.85
CA ALA A 156 4.25 7.56 -63.87
C ALA A 156 3.83 8.66 -62.87
N GLN A 157 3.18 9.73 -63.35
CA GLN A 157 2.66 10.80 -62.47
C GLN A 157 1.56 10.30 -61.53
N GLN A 158 0.68 9.41 -62.00
CA GLN A 158 -0.39 8.86 -61.16
C GLN A 158 0.16 7.93 -60.07
N LEU A 159 1.14 7.09 -60.40
CA LEU A 159 1.80 6.20 -59.45
C LEU A 159 2.66 6.98 -58.43
N MET A 160 3.29 8.08 -58.87
CA MET A 160 4.02 9.00 -57.97
C MET A 160 3.08 9.62 -56.92
N LYS A 161 1.87 10.08 -57.32
CA LYS A 161 0.87 10.59 -56.36
C LYS A 161 0.48 9.54 -55.32
N GLN A 162 0.35 8.27 -55.70
CA GLN A 162 0.07 7.19 -54.76
C GLN A 162 1.25 6.92 -53.83
N CYS A 163 2.48 7.03 -54.34
CA CYS A 163 3.69 6.92 -53.53
C CYS A 163 3.77 8.02 -52.47
N ASP A 164 3.43 9.26 -52.83
CA ASP A 164 3.41 10.39 -51.89
C ASP A 164 2.32 10.24 -50.82
N GLN A 165 1.14 9.70 -51.17
CA GLN A 165 0.10 9.34 -50.20
C GLN A 165 0.59 8.29 -49.20
N MET A 166 1.28 7.24 -49.68
CA MET A 166 1.84 6.20 -48.81
C MET A 166 2.97 6.73 -47.91
N LYS A 167 3.79 7.66 -48.40
CA LYS A 167 4.81 8.34 -47.58
C LYS A 167 4.19 9.20 -46.48
N GLU A 168 3.10 9.90 -46.79
CA GLU A 168 2.38 10.69 -45.78
C GLU A 168 1.74 9.78 -44.73
N GLU A 169 1.10 8.66 -45.13
CA GLU A 169 0.58 7.67 -44.18
C GLU A 169 1.68 7.12 -43.27
N ARG A 170 2.87 6.81 -43.82
CA ARG A 170 4.03 6.37 -43.03
C ARG A 170 4.46 7.45 -42.02
N ARG A 171 4.55 8.72 -42.44
CA ARG A 171 4.93 9.82 -41.55
C ARG A 171 3.94 9.97 -40.39
N LEU A 172 2.64 9.91 -40.69
CA LEU A 172 1.58 9.99 -39.66
C LEU A 172 1.67 8.83 -38.66
N LEU A 173 1.99 7.62 -39.11
CA LEU A 173 2.18 6.47 -38.21
C LEU A 173 3.43 6.60 -37.34
N GLU A 174 4.52 7.15 -37.86
CA GLU A 174 5.75 7.44 -37.10
C GLU A 174 5.52 8.56 -36.05
N GLU A 175 4.81 9.62 -36.43
CA GLU A 175 4.39 10.69 -35.51
C GLU A 175 3.46 10.15 -34.42
N PHE A 176 2.52 9.27 -34.78
CA PHE A 176 1.63 8.62 -33.83
C PHE A 176 2.43 7.75 -32.83
N LYS A 177 3.39 6.95 -33.31
CA LYS A 177 4.30 6.16 -32.45
C LYS A 177 5.07 7.05 -31.49
N THR A 178 5.59 8.18 -31.97
CA THR A 178 6.39 9.11 -31.15
C THR A 178 5.53 9.75 -30.05
N ASN A 179 4.31 10.18 -30.39
CA ASN A 179 3.37 10.71 -29.41
C ASN A 179 2.94 9.66 -28.37
N TYR A 180 2.81 8.40 -28.79
CA TYR A 180 2.44 7.29 -27.92
C TYR A 180 3.61 6.83 -27.01
N ALA A 181 4.84 6.83 -27.53
CA ALA A 181 6.05 6.46 -26.79
C ALA A 181 6.47 7.52 -25.77
N ILE A 182 6.21 8.81 -26.04
CA ILE A 182 6.52 9.92 -25.11
C ILE A 182 5.43 10.06 -24.02
N LYS A 183 4.21 9.56 -24.26
CA LYS A 183 3.11 9.55 -23.29
C LYS A 183 2.39 8.19 -23.27
N PRO A 184 3.03 7.13 -22.75
CA PRO A 184 2.34 5.86 -22.50
C PRO A 184 1.20 6.00 -21.46
N LEU A 185 1.18 7.12 -20.71
CA LEU A 185 0.27 7.38 -19.60
C LEU A 185 -1.03 8.10 -19.98
N ASN A 186 -1.18 8.60 -21.21
CA ASN A 186 -2.28 9.53 -21.53
C ASN A 186 -3.47 8.87 -22.24
N LEU A 187 -3.40 7.58 -22.58
CA LEU A 187 -4.55 6.89 -23.17
C LEU A 187 -5.64 6.58 -22.13
N ASN A 188 -5.31 6.60 -20.84
CA ASN A 188 -6.28 6.49 -19.77
C ASN A 188 -6.05 7.59 -18.73
N ASN A 189 -6.58 8.78 -19.02
CA ASN A 189 -6.62 9.93 -18.10
C ASN A 189 -7.50 9.68 -16.83
N SER A 190 -7.69 8.42 -16.44
CA SER A 190 -8.50 7.93 -15.33
C SER A 190 -7.77 6.92 -14.41
N HIS A 191 -6.62 6.39 -14.81
CA HIS A 191 -5.82 5.52 -13.95
C HIS A 191 -4.76 6.33 -13.23
N LYS A 192 -5.18 7.03 -12.17
CA LYS A 192 -4.22 7.61 -11.24
C LYS A 192 -3.32 6.49 -10.71
N GLU A 193 -2.00 6.70 -10.76
CA GLU A 193 -1.02 5.73 -10.28
C GLU A 193 -1.32 5.41 -8.82
N MET A 194 -1.39 4.11 -8.50
CA MET A 194 -1.63 3.64 -7.15
C MET A 194 -0.32 3.16 -6.54
N GLU A 195 -0.09 3.51 -5.30
CA GLU A 195 1.00 3.04 -4.47
C GLU A 195 0.45 2.29 -3.24
N VAL A 196 1.30 1.51 -2.60
CA VAL A 196 0.96 0.80 -1.36
C VAL A 196 1.67 1.49 -0.22
N CYS A 197 0.94 1.86 0.81
CA CYS A 197 1.51 2.44 2.03
C CYS A 197 2.44 1.42 2.70
N PRO A 198 3.70 1.79 3.02
CA PRO A 198 4.69 0.86 3.59
C PRO A 198 4.40 0.47 5.04
N ILE A 199 3.53 1.20 5.73
CA ILE A 199 3.24 0.97 7.14
C ILE A 199 2.04 0.03 7.32
N CYS A 200 0.91 0.34 6.66
CA CYS A 200 -0.35 -0.39 6.87
C CYS A 200 -0.84 -1.15 5.63
N GLY A 201 -0.14 -1.05 4.48
CA GLY A 201 -0.48 -1.80 3.26
C GLY A 201 -1.78 -1.38 2.57
N ALA A 202 -2.28 -0.17 2.84
CA ALA A 202 -3.42 0.40 2.11
C ALA A 202 -2.97 0.95 0.75
N PHE A 203 -3.87 0.92 -0.23
CA PHE A 203 -3.62 1.54 -1.53
C PHE A 203 -3.87 3.04 -1.45
N LEU A 204 -2.86 3.82 -1.83
CA LEU A 204 -2.88 5.27 -1.95
C LEU A 204 -2.78 5.64 -3.41
N VAL A 205 -3.29 6.81 -3.77
CA VAL A 205 -3.22 7.32 -5.13
C VAL A 205 -2.19 8.43 -5.18
N VAL A 206 -1.24 8.32 -6.09
CA VAL A 206 -0.19 9.33 -6.30
C VAL A 206 -0.82 10.60 -6.87
N GLY A 207 -0.49 11.75 -6.28
CA GLY A 207 -1.03 13.05 -6.70
C GLY A 207 -2.47 13.32 -6.26
N ASP A 208 -2.99 12.59 -5.27
CA ASP A 208 -4.29 12.88 -4.67
C ASP A 208 -4.25 14.12 -3.76
N ALA A 209 -5.43 14.60 -3.35
CA ALA A 209 -5.54 15.73 -2.45
C ALA A 209 -4.81 15.44 -1.12
N ILE A 210 -3.99 16.41 -0.67
CA ILE A 210 -3.17 16.30 0.56
C ILE A 210 -4.03 15.87 1.76
N GLN A 211 -5.23 16.45 1.89
CA GLN A 211 -6.18 16.12 2.96
C GLN A 211 -6.49 14.62 3.06
N ARG A 212 -6.61 13.90 1.93
CA ARG A 212 -6.88 12.45 1.95
C ARG A 212 -5.67 11.64 2.42
N VAL A 213 -4.46 12.09 2.05
CA VAL A 213 -3.22 11.48 2.53
C VAL A 213 -3.07 11.72 4.04
N GLU A 214 -3.40 12.91 4.52
CA GLU A 214 -3.38 13.23 5.96
C GLU A 214 -4.39 12.40 6.76
N GLU A 215 -5.63 12.27 6.28
CA GLU A 215 -6.65 11.39 6.88
C GLU A 215 -6.16 9.94 6.98
N HIS A 216 -5.42 9.47 5.98
CA HIS A 216 -4.80 8.16 5.99
C HIS A 216 -3.70 8.06 7.06
N LEU A 217 -2.78 9.02 7.12
CA LEU A 217 -1.67 9.04 8.08
C LEU A 217 -2.15 9.14 9.53
N GLN A 218 -3.24 9.89 9.77
CA GLN A 218 -3.90 10.02 11.06
C GLN A 218 -4.85 8.86 11.37
N GLY A 219 -5.02 7.92 10.43
CA GLY A 219 -5.87 6.76 10.59
C GLY A 219 -5.38 5.84 11.72
N LYS A 220 -6.31 5.29 12.50
CA LYS A 220 -6.01 4.36 13.61
C LYS A 220 -5.13 3.19 13.19
N GLN A 221 -5.34 2.65 11.98
CA GLN A 221 -4.52 1.55 11.47
C GLN A 221 -3.08 1.97 11.18
N HIS A 222 -2.90 3.13 10.56
CA HIS A 222 -1.57 3.64 10.23
C HIS A 222 -0.77 3.94 11.49
N LEU A 223 -1.35 4.72 12.41
CA LEU A 223 -0.74 5.04 13.70
C LEU A 223 -0.54 3.78 14.56
N GLY A 224 -1.47 2.82 14.51
CA GLY A 224 -1.38 1.57 15.24
C GLY A 224 -0.18 0.73 14.80
N TYR A 225 -0.01 0.51 13.50
CA TYR A 225 1.14 -0.23 12.98
C TYR A 225 2.46 0.54 13.13
N ALA A 226 2.45 1.87 13.05
CA ALA A 226 3.64 2.67 13.35
C ALA A 226 4.10 2.47 14.80
N ARG A 227 3.18 2.55 15.76
CA ARG A 227 3.45 2.29 17.18
C ARG A 227 3.91 0.84 17.44
N VAL A 228 3.34 -0.14 16.74
CA VAL A 228 3.79 -1.54 16.82
C VAL A 228 5.24 -1.68 16.34
N ARG A 229 5.61 -1.09 15.20
CA ARG A 229 6.99 -1.15 14.68
C ARG A 229 7.98 -0.48 15.64
N GLU A 230 7.66 0.71 16.14
CA GLU A 230 8.48 1.42 17.12
C GLU A 230 8.67 0.61 18.41
N THR A 231 7.61 -0.03 18.90
CA THR A 231 7.72 -0.87 20.12
C THR A 231 8.52 -2.14 19.91
N ILE A 232 8.46 -2.78 18.74
CA ILE A 232 9.34 -3.90 18.39
C ILE A 232 10.81 -3.45 18.44
N GLU A 233 11.13 -2.29 17.86
CA GLU A 233 12.50 -1.74 17.88
C GLU A 233 12.97 -1.46 19.32
N ASN A 234 12.14 -0.79 20.13
CA ASN A 234 12.44 -0.50 21.52
C ASN A 234 12.67 -1.78 22.36
N LEU A 235 11.85 -2.82 22.16
CA LEU A 235 11.99 -4.10 22.86
C LEU A 235 13.24 -4.87 22.41
N ARG A 236 13.59 -4.80 21.13
CA ARG A 236 14.82 -5.42 20.59
C ARG A 236 16.08 -4.74 21.13
N VAL A 237 16.11 -3.40 21.15
CA VAL A 237 17.22 -2.64 21.75
C VAL A 237 17.36 -2.96 23.23
N SER A 238 16.24 -3.01 23.95
CA SER A 238 16.24 -3.32 25.40
C SER A 238 16.72 -4.75 25.71
N LYS A 239 16.51 -5.71 24.80
CA LYS A 239 17.10 -7.05 24.91
C LYS A 239 18.61 -7.08 24.66
N LEU A 240 19.12 -6.21 23.79
CA LEU A 240 20.54 -6.13 23.46
C LEU A 240 21.36 -5.38 24.51
N SER A 241 20.72 -4.55 25.34
CA SER A 241 21.38 -3.77 26.39
C SER A 241 21.40 -4.45 27.78
N CYS A 242 20.85 -5.66 27.90
CA CYS A 242 20.82 -6.48 29.11
C CYS A 242 21.77 -7.67 28.94
#